data_AF-A0A4P6FGT8-F1
#
_entry.id   AF-A0A4P6FGT8-F1
#
_cell.length_a   1.000
_cell.length_b   1.000
_cell.length_c   1.000
_cell.angle_alpha   90.00
_cell.angle_beta   90.00
_cell.angle_gamma   90.00
#
_symmetry.space_group_name_H-M   'P 1'
#
loop_
_entity.id
_entity.type
_entity.pdbx_description
1 polymer ?
#
loop_
_entity_poly.entity_id
_entity_poly.type
_entity_poly.pdbx_seq_one_letter_code
_entity_poly.pdbx_strand_id
1 'polypeptide(L)'
;MIIVSAAAALWWFAGEMCENTIVQTIESPDRQHIVTMFERNCGATSGFTTQASVLDHGAVPTGSGNAFVADADHGKARTGEWGGPWAEMRWLSNQHVLIRYARGSRIFEQDEQVSGVEITYQPVQR
;
A
#
# COMPACT_ATOMS: atom_id res chain seq x y z
N MET A 1 -40.38 -36.85 0.86
CA MET A 1 -39.50 -36.13 1.79
C MET A 1 -38.10 -36.18 1.20
N ILE A 2 -37.77 -35.22 0.35
CA ILE A 2 -36.47 -35.15 -0.32
C ILE A 2 -35.58 -34.33 0.60
N ILE A 3 -34.58 -35.00 1.18
CA ILE A 3 -33.61 -34.37 2.06
C ILE A 3 -32.70 -33.55 1.15
N VAL A 4 -32.88 -32.23 1.14
CA VAL A 4 -31.96 -31.31 0.46
C VAL A 4 -30.68 -31.32 1.29
N SER A 5 -29.67 -32.00 0.78
CA SER A 5 -28.33 -32.06 1.34
C SER A 5 -27.81 -30.65 1.53
N ALA A 6 -27.62 -30.24 2.79
CA ALA A 6 -26.97 -29.01 3.19
C ALA A 6 -25.45 -29.05 2.90
N ALA A 7 -25.09 -29.19 1.63
CA ALA A 7 -23.73 -29.08 1.12
C ALA A 7 -23.58 -27.86 0.21
N ALA A 8 -24.40 -26.83 0.44
CA ALA A 8 -24.30 -25.54 -0.22
C ALA A 8 -23.64 -24.53 0.74
N ALA A 9 -22.68 -23.78 0.21
CA ALA A 9 -22.14 -22.53 0.75
C ALA A 9 -20.99 -22.58 1.78
N LEU A 10 -19.95 -23.41 1.56
CA LEU A 10 -18.66 -23.24 2.25
C LEU A 10 -17.49 -22.84 1.33
N TRP A 11 -17.75 -22.53 0.06
CA TRP A 11 -16.73 -22.24 -0.94
C TRP A 11 -16.76 -20.79 -1.46
N TRP A 12 -17.26 -19.84 -0.65
CA TRP A 12 -17.33 -18.41 -1.04
C TRP A 12 -16.64 -17.46 -0.05
N PHE A 13 -16.06 -17.95 1.05
CA PHE A 13 -15.42 -17.12 2.09
C PHE A 13 -13.90 -17.25 2.14
N ALA A 14 -13.24 -17.55 1.03
CA ALA A 14 -11.81 -17.27 0.90
C ALA A 14 -11.62 -15.80 0.50
N GLY A 15 -12.20 -14.88 1.28
CA GLY A 15 -11.83 -13.47 1.20
C GLY A 15 -10.37 -13.39 1.61
N GLU A 16 -9.54 -12.79 0.76
CA GLU A 16 -8.12 -12.54 1.02
C GLU A 16 -7.96 -12.02 2.45
N MET A 17 -7.38 -12.85 3.34
CA MET A 17 -7.08 -12.47 4.74
C MET A 17 -5.88 -11.51 4.74
N CYS A 18 -6.05 -10.37 4.09
CA CYS A 18 -5.06 -9.33 3.97
C CYS A 18 -5.52 -8.11 4.75
N GLU A 19 -4.72 -7.73 5.72
CA GLU A 19 -4.97 -6.56 6.57
C GLU A 19 -4.10 -5.39 6.11
N ASN A 20 -4.67 -4.18 6.14
CA ASN A 20 -3.95 -2.93 5.91
C ASN A 20 -3.77 -2.19 7.23
N THR A 21 -2.53 -2.01 7.66
CA THR A 21 -2.19 -1.23 8.86
C THR A 21 -1.65 0.13 8.42
N ILE A 22 -2.39 1.21 8.71
CA ILE A 22 -1.97 2.57 8.35
C ILE A 22 -0.68 2.94 9.10
N VAL A 23 0.35 3.36 8.35
CA VAL A 23 1.62 3.84 8.90
C VAL A 23 1.63 5.37 8.96
N GLN A 24 1.20 6.03 7.88
CA GLN A 24 1.16 7.49 7.78
C GLN A 24 0.15 7.94 6.74
N THR A 25 -0.56 9.04 7.02
CA THR A 25 -1.35 9.77 6.03
C THR A 25 -0.87 11.22 5.97
N ILE A 26 -0.72 11.76 4.75
CA ILE A 26 -0.38 13.17 4.52
C ILE A 26 -1.41 13.83 3.60
N GLU A 27 -1.85 15.04 3.97
CA GLU A 27 -2.80 15.84 3.19
C GLU A 27 -2.08 16.71 2.16
N SER A 28 -2.66 16.81 0.97
CA SER A 28 -2.28 17.82 -0.03
C SER A 28 -2.50 19.23 0.53
N PRO A 29 -1.74 20.25 0.09
CA PRO A 29 -1.90 21.61 0.60
C PRO A 29 -3.30 22.22 0.43
N ASP A 30 -4.05 21.83 -0.61
CA ASP A 30 -5.44 22.25 -0.83
C ASP A 30 -6.49 21.29 -0.26
N ARG A 31 -6.04 20.21 0.39
CA ARG A 31 -6.86 19.18 1.05
C ARG A 31 -7.85 18.48 0.12
N GLN A 32 -7.59 18.45 -1.18
CA GLN A 32 -8.43 17.65 -2.09
C GLN A 32 -8.04 16.17 -2.06
N HIS A 33 -6.73 15.90 -1.94
CA HIS A 33 -6.18 14.57 -1.92
C HIS A 33 -5.41 14.27 -0.63
N ILE A 34 -5.30 12.98 -0.31
CA ILE A 34 -4.39 12.44 0.69
C ILE A 34 -3.53 11.36 0.06
N VAL A 35 -2.34 11.15 0.62
CA VAL A 35 -1.57 9.92 0.39
C VAL A 35 -1.48 9.16 1.69
N THR A 36 -1.92 7.91 1.67
CA THR A 36 -1.85 7.01 2.82
C THR A 36 -0.85 5.90 2.53
N MET A 37 0.20 5.83 3.34
CA MET A 37 1.14 4.73 3.40
C MET A 37 0.69 3.74 4.46
N PHE A 38 0.70 2.47 4.09
CA PHE A 38 0.27 1.38 4.94
C PHE A 38 1.13 0.15 4.73
N GLU A 39 1.22 -0.64 5.78
CA GLU A 39 1.70 -2.00 5.75
C GLU A 39 0.54 -2.89 5.29
N ARG A 40 0.80 -3.83 4.37
CA ARG A 40 -0.19 -4.85 4.00
C ARG A 40 0.35 -6.26 4.22
N ASN A 41 -0.37 -7.00 5.08
CA ASN A 41 -0.03 -8.35 5.54
C ASN A 41 -1.11 -9.33 5.11
N CYS A 42 -0.76 -10.30 4.27
CA CYS A 42 -1.65 -11.35 3.78
C CYS A 42 -1.43 -12.71 4.45
N GLY A 43 -0.73 -12.75 5.59
CA GLY A 43 -0.50 -13.95 6.38
C GLY A 43 0.92 -14.51 6.30
N ALA A 44 1.16 -15.60 7.03
CA ALA A 44 2.49 -16.08 7.43
C ALA A 44 3.49 -16.38 6.30
N THR A 45 3.02 -16.64 5.08
CA THR A 45 3.88 -16.96 3.93
C THR A 45 4.17 -15.76 3.04
N SER A 46 3.45 -14.64 3.24
CA SER A 46 3.63 -13.41 2.49
C SER A 46 4.42 -12.42 3.34
N GLY A 47 5.54 -11.93 2.84
CA GLY A 47 6.30 -10.89 3.54
C GLY A 47 5.51 -9.59 3.67
N PHE A 48 5.81 -8.80 4.68
CA PHE A 48 5.24 -7.47 4.85
C PHE A 48 5.60 -6.58 3.66
N THR A 49 4.61 -5.85 3.15
CA THR A 49 4.81 -4.87 2.08
C THR A 49 4.59 -3.47 2.60
N THR A 50 5.28 -2.50 2.00
CA THR A 50 4.97 -1.08 2.17
C THR A 50 4.26 -0.61 0.94
N GLN A 51 3.07 -0.06 1.13
CA GLN A 51 2.21 0.35 0.05
C GLN A 51 1.76 1.79 0.27
N ALA A 52 1.51 2.51 -0.81
CA ALA A 52 0.92 3.84 -0.77
C ALA A 52 -0.24 3.93 -1.75
N SER A 53 -1.29 4.63 -1.32
CA SER A 53 -2.39 5.03 -2.19
C SER A 53 -2.62 6.52 -2.17
N VAL A 54 -2.87 7.10 -3.35
CA VAL A 54 -3.47 8.43 -3.50
C VAL A 54 -4.99 8.27 -3.45
N LEU A 55 -5.65 9.05 -2.61
CA LEU A 55 -7.08 8.97 -2.33
C LEU A 55 -7.69 10.37 -2.22
N ASP A 56 -9.01 10.45 -2.35
CA ASP A 56 -9.76 11.65 -1.97
C ASP A 56 -9.70 11.86 -0.45
N HIS A 57 -9.78 13.11 -0.03
CA HIS A 57 -9.76 13.45 1.39
C HIS A 57 -10.87 12.74 2.18
N GLY A 58 -10.48 12.05 3.26
CA GLY A 58 -11.38 11.28 4.13
C GLY A 58 -11.61 9.83 3.71
N ALA A 59 -11.09 9.40 2.55
CA ALA A 59 -11.12 8.00 2.16
C ALA A 59 -10.02 7.17 2.87
N VAL A 60 -10.17 5.85 2.84
CA VAL A 60 -9.20 4.90 3.43
C VAL A 60 -8.76 3.88 2.37
N PRO A 61 -7.51 3.39 2.41
CA PRO A 61 -7.02 2.42 1.44
C PRO A 61 -7.71 1.07 1.63
N THR A 62 -8.33 0.58 0.56
CA THR A 62 -8.94 -0.76 0.50
C THR A 62 -8.12 -1.65 -0.43
N GLY A 63 -7.65 -2.81 0.06
CA GLY A 63 -6.88 -3.73 -0.78
C GLY A 63 -5.44 -3.27 -1.02
N SER A 64 -4.93 -3.52 -2.22
CA SER A 64 -3.57 -3.12 -2.62
C SER A 64 -3.47 -1.61 -2.87
N GLY A 65 -2.25 -1.09 -2.72
CA GLY A 65 -1.87 0.28 -3.04
C GLY A 65 -2.05 0.56 -4.52
N ASN A 66 -2.49 1.79 -4.86
CA ASN A 66 -2.67 2.22 -6.24
C ASN A 66 -1.50 3.06 -6.79
N ALA A 67 -0.57 3.48 -5.93
CA ALA A 67 0.58 4.30 -6.32
C ALA A 67 1.88 3.51 -6.18
N PHE A 68 2.13 2.94 -5.01
CA PHE A 68 3.40 2.29 -4.69
C PHE A 68 3.15 0.97 -3.98
N VAL A 69 3.85 -0.10 -4.39
CA VAL A 69 3.86 -1.38 -3.69
C VAL A 69 5.27 -1.95 -3.75
N ALA A 70 5.86 -2.20 -2.58
CA ALA A 70 7.20 -2.76 -2.48
C ALA A 70 7.37 -3.71 -1.28
N ASP A 71 8.26 -4.69 -1.44
CA ASP A 71 8.80 -5.48 -0.33
C ASP A 71 10.31 -5.28 -0.16
N ALA A 72 10.87 -5.89 0.88
CA ALA A 72 12.28 -5.74 1.23
C ALA A 72 13.24 -6.61 0.41
N ASP A 73 12.79 -7.29 -0.66
CA ASP A 73 13.57 -8.23 -1.49
C ASP A 73 14.42 -9.20 -0.65
N HIS A 74 13.74 -9.97 0.20
CA HIS A 74 14.39 -10.91 1.13
C HIS A 74 15.41 -10.25 2.08
N GLY A 75 15.16 -9.00 2.49
CA GLY A 75 15.96 -8.27 3.48
C GLY A 75 17.08 -7.42 2.88
N LYS A 76 17.12 -7.23 1.55
CA LYS A 76 18.06 -6.30 0.91
C LYS A 76 17.71 -4.84 1.16
N ALA A 77 16.43 -4.52 1.31
CA ALA A 77 16.01 -3.18 1.68
C ALA A 77 16.02 -3.02 3.20
N ARG A 78 16.41 -1.83 3.66
CA ARG A 78 16.19 -1.47 5.07
C ARG A 78 14.69 -1.45 5.37
N THR A 79 14.29 -2.06 6.47
CA THR A 79 12.90 -2.06 6.95
C THR A 79 12.58 -0.83 7.78
N GLY A 80 11.32 -0.38 7.73
CA GLY A 80 10.76 0.60 8.66
C GLY A 80 10.26 -0.07 9.95
N GLU A 81 9.80 0.73 10.91
CA GLU A 81 9.23 0.23 12.18
C GLU A 81 7.97 -0.61 11.99
N TRP A 82 7.32 -0.49 10.83
CA TRP A 82 6.14 -1.27 10.42
C TRP A 82 6.49 -2.61 9.74
N GLY A 83 7.76 -3.01 9.69
CA GLY A 83 8.18 -4.33 9.19
C GLY A 83 8.38 -4.43 7.67
N GLY A 84 7.69 -3.60 6.87
CA GLY A 84 7.94 -3.47 5.42
C GLY A 84 9.19 -2.63 5.09
N PRO A 85 9.61 -2.54 3.82
CA PRO A 85 10.72 -1.69 3.41
C PRO A 85 10.47 -0.22 3.75
N TRP A 86 11.50 0.50 4.19
CA TRP A 86 11.38 1.90 4.57
C TRP A 86 10.98 2.76 3.37
N ALA A 87 10.02 3.66 3.61
CA ALA A 87 9.62 4.72 2.70
C ALA A 87 9.19 5.97 3.48
N GLU A 88 9.25 7.13 2.82
CA GLU A 88 8.71 8.39 3.31
C GLU A 88 8.00 9.13 2.16
N MET A 89 6.99 9.91 2.49
CA MET A 89 6.19 10.64 1.52
C MET A 89 6.15 12.12 1.85
N ARG A 90 6.06 12.96 0.81
CA ARG A 90 5.89 14.40 0.98
C ARG A 90 5.17 15.00 -0.23
N TRP A 91 4.18 15.86 0.03
CA TRP A 91 3.63 16.73 -1.01
C TRP A 91 4.63 17.82 -1.39
N LEU A 92 4.87 17.95 -2.69
CA LEU A 92 5.67 19.02 -3.30
C LEU A 92 4.78 20.17 -3.81
N SER A 93 3.56 19.85 -4.24
CA SER A 93 2.51 20.81 -4.63
C SER A 93 1.13 20.21 -4.35
N ASN A 94 0.04 20.82 -4.83
CA ASN A 94 -1.32 20.28 -4.69
C ASN A 94 -1.53 18.97 -5.48
N GLN A 95 -0.79 18.77 -6.57
CA GLN A 95 -0.92 17.60 -7.45
C GLN A 95 0.41 16.89 -7.67
N HIS A 96 1.38 17.03 -6.75
CA HIS A 96 2.69 16.40 -6.89
C HIS A 96 3.19 15.85 -5.56
N VAL A 97 3.49 14.57 -5.54
CA VAL A 97 4.01 13.84 -4.37
C VAL A 97 5.40 13.31 -4.67
N LEU A 98 6.30 13.43 -3.70
CA LEU A 98 7.56 12.71 -3.66
C LEU A 98 7.43 11.49 -2.74
N ILE A 99 7.75 10.30 -3.27
CA ILE A 99 7.92 9.08 -2.49
C ILE A 99 9.39 8.67 -2.54
N ARG A 100 10.05 8.73 -1.38
CA ARG A 100 11.43 8.23 -1.21
C ARG A 100 11.36 6.86 -0.58
N TYR A 101 12.13 5.91 -1.09
CA TYR A 101 12.11 4.53 -0.62
C TYR A 101 13.51 3.94 -0.51
N ALA A 102 13.67 2.95 0.36
CA ALA A 102 14.96 2.29 0.57
C ALA A 102 15.45 1.63 -0.73
N ARG A 103 16.69 1.93 -1.11
CA ARG A 103 17.37 1.20 -2.17
C ARG A 103 17.48 -0.27 -1.74
N GLY A 104 17.21 -1.18 -2.67
CA GLY A 104 17.13 -2.62 -2.38
C GLY A 104 15.71 -3.13 -2.22
N SER A 105 14.70 -2.26 -2.16
CA SER A 105 13.30 -2.69 -2.26
C SER A 105 13.02 -3.27 -3.63
N ARG A 106 12.28 -4.38 -3.68
CA ARG A 106 11.69 -4.89 -4.91
C ARG A 106 10.34 -4.23 -5.11
N ILE A 107 10.19 -3.60 -6.28
CA ILE A 107 9.02 -2.80 -6.63
C ILE A 107 8.06 -3.65 -7.45
N PHE A 108 6.79 -3.64 -7.07
CA PHE A 108 5.70 -4.32 -7.78
C PHE A 108 4.74 -3.34 -8.44
N GLU A 109 4.53 -2.18 -7.83
CA GLU A 109 3.70 -1.08 -8.34
C GLU A 109 4.44 0.24 -8.12
N GLN A 110 4.43 1.10 -9.16
CA GLN A 110 5.05 2.41 -9.16
C GLN A 110 4.40 3.27 -10.25
N ASP A 111 3.15 3.67 -10.04
CA ASP A 111 2.44 4.53 -10.98
C ASP A 111 2.93 5.98 -10.82
N GLU A 112 3.31 6.61 -11.92
CA GLU A 112 3.77 8.01 -11.95
C GLU A 112 2.60 9.00 -11.89
N GLN A 113 1.34 8.55 -12.08
CA GLN A 113 0.17 9.39 -11.98
C GLN A 113 -1.09 8.65 -11.51
N VAL A 114 -1.66 9.10 -10.40
CA VAL A 114 -2.92 8.53 -9.85
C VAL A 114 -3.93 9.65 -9.61
N SER A 115 -5.13 9.52 -10.17
CA SER A 115 -6.23 10.49 -9.95
C SER A 115 -5.85 11.95 -10.22
N GLY A 116 -4.96 12.19 -11.20
CA GLY A 116 -4.47 13.53 -11.54
C GLY A 116 -3.33 14.06 -10.66
N VAL A 117 -2.86 13.28 -9.68
CA VAL A 117 -1.66 13.56 -8.87
C VAL A 117 -0.45 12.90 -9.50
N GLU A 118 0.55 13.70 -9.85
CA GLU A 118 1.89 13.23 -10.26
C GLU A 118 2.66 12.68 -9.07
N ILE A 119 3.41 11.60 -9.27
CA ILE A 119 4.22 10.97 -8.24
C ILE A 119 5.65 10.81 -8.74
N THR A 120 6.59 11.45 -8.06
CA THR A 120 8.01 11.27 -8.28
C THR A 120 8.57 10.28 -7.27
N TYR A 121 9.31 9.30 -7.77
CA TYR A 121 9.95 8.28 -6.96
C TYR A 121 11.45 8.50 -6.86
N GLN A 122 12.01 8.35 -5.67
CA GLN A 122 13.44 8.48 -5.45
C GLN A 122 13.99 7.37 -4.54
N PRO A 123 14.74 6.38 -5.10
CA PRO A 123 15.45 5.41 -4.27
C PRO A 123 16.60 6.06 -3.52
N VAL A 124 16.73 5.77 -2.22
CA VAL A 124 17.77 6.33 -1.35
C VAL A 124 18.55 5.26 -0.61
N GLN A 125 19.85 5.51 -0.40
CA GLN A 125 20.68 4.69 0.49
C GLN A 125 20.31 5.07 1.93
N ARG A 126 19.53 4.24 2.62
CA ARG A 126 19.01 4.47 3.97
C ARG A 126 19.28 3.26 4.85
#